data_AF-A0A9E2IUB2-F1
#
_entry.id   AF-A0A9E2IUB2-F1
#
_cell.length_a   1.000
_cell.length_b   1.000
_cell.length_c   1.000
_cell.angle_alpha   90.00
_cell.angle_beta   90.00
_cell.angle_gamma   90.00
#
_symmetry.space_group_name_H-M   'P 1'
#
loop_
_entity.id
_entity.type
_entity.pdbx_description
1 polymer ?
#
loop_
_entity_poly.entity_id
_entity_poly.type
_entity_poly.pdbx_seq_one_letter_code
_entity_poly.pdbx_strand_id
1 'polypeptide(L)' 'SLGADVEPARWRELAPPPVPRNARRFADALTSGVNGDPTFRRAADMQRLIDAAFESAASGCRIAID' A
#
# COMPACT_ATOMS: atom_id res chain seq x y z
N SER A 1 28.14 1.67 -0.77
CA SER A 1 28.06 0.76 -1.93
C SER A 1 26.67 0.16 -1.96
N LEU A 2 26.02 0.08 -3.12
CA LEU A 2 24.64 -0.40 -3.29
C LEU A 2 24.51 -1.94 -3.20
N GLY A 3 25.62 -2.65 -2.95
CA GLY A 3 25.67 -4.11 -2.82
C GLY A 3 26.51 -4.75 -3.92
N ALA A 4 26.99 -5.98 -3.67
CA ALA A 4 27.91 -6.68 -4.57
C ALA A 4 27.27 -7.10 -5.91
N ASP A 5 25.95 -7.02 -6.02
CA ASP A 5 25.19 -7.49 -7.19
C ASP A 5 24.71 -6.37 -8.11
N VAL A 6 24.87 -5.11 -7.69
CA VAL A 6 24.41 -3.95 -8.46
C VAL A 6 25.28 -3.75 -9.71
N GLU A 7 26.60 -3.60 -9.54
CA GLU A 7 27.53 -3.41 -10.67
C GLU A 7 27.51 -4.58 -11.68
N PRO A 8 27.50 -5.86 -11.25
CA PRO A 8 27.42 -6.98 -12.19
C PRO A 8 25.99 -7.32 -12.63
N ALA A 9 24.98 -6.52 -12.27
CA ALA A 9 23.57 -6.72 -12.62
C ALA A 9 23.03 -8.14 -12.31
N ARG A 10 23.37 -8.69 -11.14
CA ARG A 10 22.95 -10.04 -10.73
C ARG A 10 21.64 -10.00 -9.97
N TRP A 11 20.67 -10.75 -10.46
CA TRP A 11 19.41 -11.00 -9.76
C TRP A 11 19.54 -12.21 -8.85
N ARG A 12 18.92 -12.12 -7.67
CA ARG A 12 18.85 -13.21 -6.70
C ARG A 12 17.41 -13.36 -6.24
N GLU A 13 16.98 -14.60 -6.10
CA GLU A 13 15.71 -14.89 -5.46
C GLU A 13 15.87 -14.72 -3.94
N LEU A 14 14.95 -13.99 -3.33
CA LEU A 14 14.92 -13.77 -1.89
C LEU A 14 13.58 -14.28 -1.37
N ALA A 15 13.62 -15.21 -0.42
CA ALA A 15 12.43 -15.60 0.30
C ALA A 15 11.99 -14.43 1.20
N PRO A 16 10.77 -13.91 1.05
CA PRO A 16 10.27 -12.87 1.94
C PRO A 16 10.06 -13.45 3.35
N PRO A 17 10.25 -12.65 4.41
CA PRO A 17 9.87 -13.07 5.74
C PRO A 17 8.36 -13.34 5.81
N PRO A 18 7.90 -14.18 6.75
CA PRO A 18 6.48 -14.40 6.94
C PRO A 18 5.80 -13.09 7.35
N VAL A 19 4.91 -12.59 6.51
CA VAL A 19 4.10 -11.39 6.79
C VAL A 19 2.67 -11.80 7.16
N PRO A 20 2.09 -11.22 8.23
CA PRO A 20 0.73 -11.56 8.61
C PRO A 20 -0.25 -11.04 7.55
N ARG A 21 -1.21 -11.90 7.17
CA ARG A 21 -2.29 -11.54 6.26
C ARG A 21 -3.11 -10.38 6.81
N ASN A 22 -3.69 -9.56 5.94
CA ASN A 22 -4.52 -8.42 6.34
C ASN A 22 -5.68 -8.82 7.25
N ALA A 23 -6.34 -9.95 6.99
CA ALA A 23 -7.39 -10.47 7.87
C ALA A 23 -6.89 -10.74 9.30
N ARG A 24 -5.65 -11.23 9.45
CA ARG A 24 -5.06 -11.46 10.77
C ARG A 24 -4.73 -10.13 11.45
N ARG A 25 -4.10 -9.20 10.74
CA ARG A 25 -3.81 -7.84 11.24
C ARG A 25 -5.08 -7.13 11.73
N PHE A 26 -6.20 -7.29 11.01
CA PHE A 26 -7.50 -6.74 11.40
C PHE A 26 -8.03 -7.36 12.69
N ALA A 27 -8.01 -8.70 12.82
CA ALA A 27 -8.43 -9.38 14.04
C ALA A 27 -7.56 -8.99 15.26
N ASP A 28 -6.25 -8.82 15.05
CA ASP A 28 -5.32 -8.39 16.09
C ASP A 28 -5.61 -6.94 16.54
N ALA A 29 -5.95 -6.05 15.61
CA ALA A 29 -6.35 -4.67 15.94
C ALA A 29 -7.65 -4.62 16.76
N LEU A 30 -8.65 -5.45 16.41
CA LEU A 30 -9.89 -5.55 17.19
C LEU A 30 -9.64 -6.08 18.60
N THR A 31 -8.80 -7.10 18.73
CA THR A 31 -8.51 -7.75 20.02
C THR A 31 -7.70 -6.82 20.94
N SER A 32 -6.73 -6.11 20.38
CA SER A 32 -5.85 -5.22 21.14
C SER A 32 -6.46 -3.83 21.39
N GLY A 33 -7.47 -3.43 20.62
CA GLY A 33 -8.00 -2.06 20.61
C GLY A 33 -7.03 -1.04 20.00
N VAL A 34 -5.93 -1.49 19.39
CA VAL A 34 -4.90 -0.63 18.79
C VAL A 34 -5.01 -0.72 17.27
N ASN A 35 -5.27 0.42 16.63
CA ASN A 35 -5.28 0.50 15.17
C ASN A 35 -3.86 0.27 14.61
N GLY A 36 -3.78 -0.51 13.54
CA GLY A 36 -2.54 -0.67 12.76
C GLY A 36 -2.40 0.39 11.67
N ASP A 37 -1.22 0.43 11.08
CA ASP A 37 -0.93 1.24 9.89
C ASP A 37 -1.01 0.41 8.59
N PRO A 38 -1.46 1.03 7.47
CA PRO A 38 -2.02 2.38 7.40
C PRO A 38 -3.39 2.48 8.08
N THR A 39 -3.67 3.64 8.69
CA THR A 39 -4.95 3.88 9.38
C THR A 39 -6.15 3.83 8.43
N PHE A 40 -7.35 3.61 8.97
CA PHE A 40 -8.60 3.72 8.21
C PHE A 40 -8.77 5.07 7.52
N ARG A 41 -8.31 6.16 8.15
CA ARG A 41 -8.32 7.49 7.53
C ARG A 41 -7.46 7.51 6.27
N ARG A 42 -6.25 6.95 6.35
CA ARG A 42 -5.36 6.82 5.18
C ARG A 42 -5.98 5.95 4.10
N ALA A 43 -6.68 4.87 4.46
CA ALA A 43 -7.40 4.03 3.51
C ALA A 43 -8.53 4.80 2.81
N ALA A 44 -9.31 5.60 3.55
CA ALA A 44 -10.35 6.45 2.97
C ALA A 44 -9.77 7.52 2.02
N ASP A 45 -8.63 8.13 2.37
CA ASP A 45 -7.94 9.07 1.49
C ASP A 45 -7.50 8.40 0.18
N MET A 46 -6.99 7.17 0.27
CA MET A 46 -6.63 6.38 -0.91
C MET A 46 -7.84 6.05 -1.77
N GLN A 47 -8.99 5.72 -1.17
CA GLN A 47 -10.21 5.45 -1.93
C GLN A 47 -10.67 6.70 -2.70
N ARG A 48 -10.66 7.88 -2.06
CA ARG A 48 -11.02 9.14 -2.74
C ARG A 48 -10.12 9.44 -3.94
N LEU A 49 -8.82 9.16 -3.82
CA LEU A 49 -7.88 9.28 -4.92
C LEU A 49 -8.19 8.31 -6.07
N ILE A 50 -8.51 7.06 -5.75
CA ILE A 50 -8.87 6.05 -6.75
C ILE A 50 -10.14 6.46 -7.50
N ASP A 51 -11.15 6.91 -6.76
CA ASP A 51 -12.44 7.35 -7.34
C ASP A 51 -12.23 8.54 -8.29
N ALA A 52 -11.45 9.55 -7.88
CA ALA A 52 -11.11 10.70 -8.72
C ALA A 52 -10.29 10.30 -9.96
N ALA A 53 -9.43 9.28 -9.87
CA ALA A 53 -8.68 8.77 -11.01
C ALA A 53 -9.62 8.13 -12.05
N PHE A 54 -10.63 7.38 -11.61
CA PHE A 54 -11.66 6.83 -12.51
C PHE A 54 -12.48 7.94 -13.17
N GLU A 55 -12.89 8.95 -12.42
CA GLU A 55 -13.61 10.11 -12.98
C GLU A 55 -12.75 10.90 -13.98
N SER A 56 -11.47 11.10 -13.67
CA SER A 56 -10.53 11.76 -14.58
C SER A 56 -10.38 11.00 -15.89
N ALA A 57 -10.26 9.66 -15.83
CA ALA A 57 -10.19 8.82 -17.00
C ALA A 57 -11.47 8.87 -17.85
N ALA A 58 -12.65 8.91 -17.22
CA ALA A 58 -13.93 8.98 -17.91
C ALA A 58 -14.18 10.35 -18.56
N SER A 59 -13.77 11.43 -17.91
CA SER A 59 -14.03 12.81 -18.35
C SER A 59 -12.93 13.40 -19.23
N GLY A 60 -11.73 12.81 -19.24
CA GLY A 60 -10.54 13.39 -19.86
C GLY A 60 -10.06 14.69 -19.19
N CYS A 61 -10.59 15.01 -18.00
CA CYS A 61 -10.30 16.24 -17.27
C CYS A 61 -9.53 15.95 -15.98
N ARG A 62 -8.81 16.95 -15.48
CA ARG A 62 -8.21 16.88 -14.14
C ARG A 62 -9.32 16.97 -13.09
N ILE A 63 -9.37 15.99 -12.18
CA ILE A 63 -10.25 16.00 -11.00
C ILE A 63 -9.43 16.39 -9.78
N ALA A 64 -9.94 17.32 -8.97
CA ALA A 64 -9.33 17.70 -7.70
C ALA A 64 -9.80 16.75 -6.58
N ILE A 65 -8.93 16.49 -5.61
CA ILE A 65 -9.24 15.70 -4.42
C ILE A 65 -8.97 16.60 -3.22
N ASP A 66 -10.02 16.84 -2.42
CA ASP A 66 -9.95 17.63 -1.19
C ASP A 66 -9.47 16.81 0.02
#